data_AF-A0A518BMJ9-F1
#
_entry.id   AF-A0A518BMJ9-F1
#
_cell.length_a   1.000
_cell.length_b   1.000
_cell.length_c   1.000
_cell.angle_alpha   90.00
_cell.angle_beta   90.00
_cell.angle_gamma   90.00
#
_symmetry.space_group_name_H-M   'P 1'
#
loop_
_entity.id
_entity.type
_entity.pdbx_description
1 polymer ?
#
loop_
_entity_poly.entity_id
_entity_poly.type
_entity_poly.pdbx_seq_one_letter_code
_entity_poly.pdbx_strand_id
1 'polypeptide(L)'
;MDRRPTWVLKALAFRSRGENKDAYDLYYVLRNHGDGPRTVAEVFRPLLDDPAARDALGILEGDFTTPDSVGAMRVAAFLARQGDATFLADVAGFVRELVRQCDGER
;
A
#
# COMPACT_ATOMS: atom_id res chain seq x y z
N MET A 1 -13.77 10.88 -17.46
CA MET A 1 -13.75 9.48 -17.00
C MET A 1 -13.40 9.50 -15.53
N ASP A 2 -14.41 9.38 -14.67
CA ASP A 2 -14.25 9.24 -13.23
C ASP A 2 -13.60 7.87 -12.93
N ARG A 3 -12.27 7.86 -12.79
CA ARG A 3 -11.53 6.69 -12.33
C ARG A 3 -11.48 6.76 -10.81
N ARG A 4 -12.56 6.37 -10.13
CA ARG A 4 -12.50 6.07 -8.70
C ARG A 4 -11.37 5.06 -8.47
N PRO A 5 -10.34 5.37 -7.66
CA PRO A 5 -9.15 4.54 -7.57
C PRO A 5 -9.50 3.17 -6.98
N THR A 6 -9.16 2.11 -7.72
CA THR A 6 -9.51 0.71 -7.40
C THR A 6 -8.77 0.16 -6.17
N TRP A 7 -7.91 0.96 -5.55
CA TRP A 7 -6.95 0.51 -4.54
C TRP A 7 -7.57 0.47 -3.16
N VAL A 8 -8.58 1.31 -2.90
CA VAL A 8 -9.41 1.23 -1.69
C VAL A 8 -10.07 -0.16 -1.60
N LEU A 9 -10.67 -0.62 -2.70
CA LEU A 9 -11.28 -1.94 -2.78
C LEU A 9 -10.25 -3.07 -2.67
N LYS A 10 -9.04 -2.89 -3.21
CA LYS A 10 -7.96 -3.88 -3.11
C LYS A 10 -7.38 -3.98 -1.69
N ALA A 11 -7.23 -2.87 -0.97
CA ALA A 11 -6.79 -2.89 0.43
C ALA A 11 -7.81 -3.62 1.33
N LEU A 12 -9.11 -3.36 1.13
CA LEU A 12 -10.17 -4.06 1.85
C LEU A 12 -10.23 -5.55 1.48
N ALA A 13 -10.04 -5.89 0.20
CA ALA A 13 -9.97 -7.28 -0.24
C ALA A 13 -8.74 -8.03 0.31
N PHE A 14 -7.59 -7.37 0.42
CA PHE A 14 -6.38 -7.93 1.03
C PHE A 14 -6.64 -8.37 2.49
N ARG A 15 -7.31 -7.54 3.29
CA ARG A 15 -7.65 -7.89 4.68
C ARG A 15 -8.64 -9.06 4.77
N SER A 16 -9.50 -9.23 3.76
CA SER A 16 -10.51 -10.31 3.74
C SER A 16 -9.93 -11.67 3.31
N ARG A 17 -8.99 -11.70 2.36
CA ARG A 17 -8.48 -12.95 1.76
C ARG A 17 -7.07 -13.29 2.24
N GLY A 18 -6.21 -12.29 2.33
CA GLY A 18 -4.86 -12.43 2.85
C GLY A 18 -3.91 -13.29 2.01
N GLU A 19 -4.14 -13.45 0.71
CA GLU A 19 -3.20 -14.20 -0.14
C GLU A 19 -1.96 -13.36 -0.49
N ASN A 20 -0.83 -14.04 -0.78
CA ASN A 20 0.40 -13.37 -1.20
C ASN A 20 0.16 -12.49 -2.45
N LYS A 21 -0.69 -12.96 -3.36
CA LYS A 21 -1.07 -12.25 -4.59
C LYS A 21 -1.83 -10.96 -4.30
N ASP A 22 -2.70 -10.94 -3.30
CA ASP A 22 -3.47 -9.74 -2.96
C ASP A 22 -2.57 -8.63 -2.43
N ALA A 23 -1.56 -8.98 -1.61
CA ALA A 23 -0.55 -8.04 -1.15
C ALA A 23 0.25 -7.45 -2.32
N TYR A 24 0.67 -8.32 -3.25
CA TYR A 24 1.38 -7.91 -4.46
C TYR A 24 0.52 -7.01 -5.35
N ASP A 25 -0.72 -7.38 -5.64
CA ASP A 25 -1.65 -6.59 -6.46
C ASP A 25 -1.87 -5.19 -5.86
N LEU A 26 -2.01 -5.09 -4.53
CA LEU A 26 -2.15 -3.80 -3.85
C LEU A 26 -0.88 -2.96 -4.01
N TYR A 27 0.29 -3.51 -3.69
CA TYR A 27 1.56 -2.80 -3.83
C TYR A 27 1.83 -2.40 -5.29
N TYR A 28 1.61 -3.31 -6.24
CA TYR A 28 1.83 -3.08 -7.67
C TYR A 28 1.02 -1.90 -8.17
N VAL A 29 -0.26 -1.82 -7.81
CA VAL A 29 -1.11 -0.74 -8.28
C VAL A 29 -0.73 0.60 -7.63
N LEU A 30 -0.36 0.62 -6.35
CA LEU A 30 0.17 1.84 -5.70
C LEU A 30 1.49 2.29 -6.35
N ARG A 31 2.42 1.35 -6.53
CA ARG A 31 3.77 1.61 -7.07
C ARG A 31 3.75 2.13 -8.50
N ASN A 32 2.79 1.67 -9.29
CA ASN A 32 2.63 2.04 -10.70
C ASN A 32 1.59 3.14 -10.92
N HIS A 33 1.04 3.71 -9.84
CA HIS A 33 0.18 4.87 -9.96
C HIS A 33 0.96 6.17 -9.88
N GLY A 34 1.02 6.88 -11.00
CA GLY A 34 1.77 8.13 -11.10
C GLY A 34 3.27 7.92 -10.92
N ASP A 35 3.96 8.96 -10.47
CA ASP A 35 5.42 9.00 -10.42
C ASP A 35 5.99 8.66 -9.03
N GLY A 36 5.15 8.24 -8.09
CA GLY A 36 5.59 7.83 -6.76
C GLY A 36 4.56 8.04 -5.64
N PRO A 37 4.97 7.83 -4.37
CA PRO A 37 4.06 7.83 -3.23
C PRO A 37 3.37 9.19 -3.01
N ARG A 38 4.01 10.30 -3.41
CA ARG A 38 3.41 11.64 -3.35
C ARG A 38 2.18 11.79 -4.26
N THR A 39 2.26 11.35 -5.51
CA THR A 39 1.13 11.39 -6.45
C THR A 39 -0.01 10.50 -5.97
N VAL A 40 0.32 9.33 -5.42
CA VAL A 40 -0.66 8.45 -4.78
C VAL A 40 -1.35 9.17 -3.62
N ALA A 41 -0.59 9.84 -2.74
CA ALA A 41 -1.13 10.58 -1.61
C ALA A 41 -2.05 11.74 -2.02
N GLU A 42 -1.70 12.46 -3.09
CA GLU A 42 -2.55 13.54 -3.65
C GLU A 42 -3.92 13.02 -4.09
N VAL A 43 -3.99 11.80 -4.62
CA VAL A 43 -5.26 11.13 -4.98
C VAL A 43 -5.95 10.52 -3.75
N PHE A 44 -5.18 10.06 -2.77
CA PHE A 44 -5.71 9.37 -1.59
C PHE A 44 -6.30 10.34 -0.56
N ARG A 45 -5.65 11.49 -0.31
CA ARG A 45 -6.06 12.47 0.71
C ARG A 45 -7.54 12.92 0.58
N PRO A 46 -8.06 13.28 -0.61
CA PRO A 46 -9.47 13.68 -0.75
C PRO A 46 -10.46 12.55 -0.44
N LEU A 47 -10.02 11.29 -0.44
CA LEU A 47 -10.87 10.14 -0.14
C LEU A 47 -10.94 9.85 1.36
N LEU A 48 -10.08 10.45 2.19
CA LEU A 48 -10.00 10.18 3.63
C LEU A 48 -11.25 10.63 4.42
N ASP A 49 -12.18 11.34 3.80
CA ASP A 49 -13.51 11.58 4.37
C ASP A 49 -14.37 10.31 4.39
N ASP A 50 -14.07 9.33 3.53
CA ASP A 50 -14.71 8.01 3.52
C ASP A 50 -14.06 7.07 4.56
N PRO A 51 -14.83 6.49 5.50
CA PRO A 51 -14.33 5.50 6.45
C PRO A 51 -13.57 4.33 5.79
N ALA A 52 -14.02 3.88 4.61
CA ALA A 52 -13.38 2.80 3.87
C ALA A 52 -11.97 3.17 3.40
N ALA A 53 -11.74 4.43 3.06
CA ALA A 53 -10.42 4.93 2.69
C ALA A 53 -9.49 5.05 3.90
N ARG A 54 -10.01 5.46 5.07
CA ARG A 54 -9.23 5.45 6.32
C ARG A 54 -8.84 4.04 6.73
N ASP A 55 -9.76 3.09 6.63
CA ASP A 55 -9.48 1.68 6.90
C ASP A 55 -8.39 1.15 5.96
N ALA A 56 -8.47 1.49 4.68
CA ALA A 56 -7.44 1.14 3.70
C ALA A 56 -6.06 1.74 4.06
N LEU A 57 -6.02 2.99 4.53
CA LEU A 57 -4.76 3.60 4.99
C LEU A 57 -4.21 2.91 6.24
N GLY A 58 -5.06 2.57 7.21
CA GLY A 58 -4.67 1.84 8.41
C GLY A 58 -4.13 0.43 8.11
N ILE A 59 -4.67 -0.24 7.10
CA ILE A 59 -4.12 -1.51 6.60
C ILE A 59 -2.73 -1.31 6.00
N LEU A 60 -2.54 -0.29 5.17
CA LEU A 60 -1.23 0.03 4.59
C LEU A 60 -0.21 0.38 5.67
N GLU A 61 -0.62 1.17 6.66
CA GLU A 61 0.22 1.54 7.80
C GLU A 61 0.64 0.32 8.62
N GLY A 62 -0.32 -0.51 9.04
CA GLY A 62 -0.07 -1.67 9.90
C GLY A 62 0.67 -2.81 9.22
N ASP A 63 0.36 -3.07 7.94
CA ASP A 63 0.79 -4.30 7.29
C ASP A 63 1.94 -4.11 6.28
N PHE A 64 2.35 -2.88 5.96
CA PHE A 64 3.38 -2.65 4.93
C PHE A 64 4.52 -1.71 5.32
N THR A 65 4.47 -1.02 6.46
CA THR A 65 5.46 0.05 6.76
C THR A 65 6.80 -0.44 7.28
N THR A 66 6.97 -1.74 7.56
CA THR A 66 8.24 -2.35 8.00
C THR A 66 8.65 -3.51 7.09
N PRO A 67 9.95 -3.79 6.90
CA PRO A 67 10.40 -4.89 6.03
C PRO A 67 9.92 -6.28 6.48
N ASP A 68 9.63 -6.45 7.76
CA ASP A 68 9.13 -7.67 8.40
C ASP A 68 7.60 -7.71 8.54
N SER A 69 6.89 -6.70 8.03
CA SER A 69 5.44 -6.68 8.07
C SER A 69 4.84 -7.74 7.13
N VAL A 70 3.64 -8.21 7.49
CA VAL A 70 2.97 -9.29 6.76
C VAL A 70 2.78 -8.93 5.28
N GLY A 71 2.36 -7.71 4.96
CA GLY A 71 2.21 -7.23 3.60
C GLY A 71 3.53 -7.22 2.81
N ALA A 72 4.60 -6.66 3.37
CA ALA A 72 5.91 -6.62 2.71
C ALA A 72 6.46 -8.04 2.43
N MET A 73 6.40 -8.91 3.44
CA MET A 73 6.82 -10.31 3.30
C MET A 73 5.99 -11.07 2.25
N ARG A 74 4.68 -10.82 2.19
CA ARG A 74 3.77 -11.44 1.20
C ARG A 74 4.05 -10.97 -0.22
N VAL A 75 4.35 -9.69 -0.44
CA VAL A 75 4.80 -9.16 -1.74
C VAL A 75 6.08 -9.86 -2.19
N ALA A 76 7.08 -9.96 -1.31
CA ALA A 76 8.33 -10.65 -1.61
C ALA A 76 8.09 -12.15 -1.88
N ALA A 77 7.20 -12.78 -1.11
CA ALA A 77 6.88 -14.19 -1.30
C ALA A 77 6.19 -14.47 -2.64
N PHE A 78 5.31 -13.59 -3.09
CA PHE A 78 4.66 -13.71 -4.39
C PHE A 78 5.65 -13.62 -5.55
N LEU A 79 6.68 -12.77 -5.42
CA LEU A 79 7.71 -12.58 -6.45
C LEU A 79 8.89 -13.56 -6.34
N ALA A 80 8.86 -14.53 -5.42
CA ALA A 80 9.98 -15.41 -5.10
C ALA A 80 11.27 -14.64 -4.71
N ARG A 81 11.12 -13.52 -3.99
CA ARG A 81 12.21 -12.66 -3.49
C ARG A 81 12.33 -12.71 -1.96
N GLN A 82 11.92 -13.81 -1.33
CA GLN A 82 12.07 -13.97 0.12
C GLN A 82 13.55 -13.84 0.50
N GLY A 83 13.85 -13.05 1.54
CA GLY A 83 15.22 -12.79 1.98
C GLY A 83 15.93 -11.64 1.26
N ASP A 84 15.32 -11.03 0.25
CA ASP A 84 15.83 -9.81 -0.37
C ASP A 84 15.52 -8.59 0.52
N ALA A 85 16.45 -8.31 1.44
CA ALA A 85 16.32 -7.23 2.41
C ALA A 85 16.17 -5.85 1.75
N THR A 86 16.83 -5.61 0.61
CA THR A 86 16.71 -4.36 -0.14
C THR A 86 15.31 -4.20 -0.71
N PHE A 87 14.78 -5.24 -1.35
CA PHE A 87 13.42 -5.21 -1.88
C PHE A 87 12.37 -5.00 -0.78
N LEU A 88 12.50 -5.69 0.35
CA LEU A 88 11.59 -5.51 1.49
C LEU A 88 11.67 -4.07 2.06
N ALA A 89 12.87 -3.50 2.13
CA ALA A 89 13.06 -2.10 2.54
C ALA A 89 12.44 -1.11 1.54
N ASP A 90 12.52 -1.38 0.24
CA ASP A 90 11.91 -0.54 -0.79
C ASP A 90 10.37 -0.56 -0.73
N VAL A 91 9.78 -1.75 -0.56
CA VAL A 91 8.32 -1.89 -0.37
C VAL A 91 7.88 -1.10 0.86
N ALA A 92 8.57 -1.30 1.98
CA ALA A 92 8.25 -0.64 3.24
C ALA A 92 8.45 0.88 3.19
N GLY A 93 9.55 1.33 2.58
CA GLY A 93 9.85 2.74 2.41
C GLY A 93 8.83 3.46 1.54
N PHE A 94 8.38 2.82 0.45
CA PHE A 94 7.35 3.39 -0.43
C PHE A 94 6.04 3.63 0.34
N VAL A 95 5.56 2.61 1.08
CA VAL A 95 4.29 2.73 1.80
C VAL A 95 4.40 3.67 3.00
N ARG A 96 5.53 3.66 3.71
CA ARG A 96 5.78 4.60 4.80
C ARG A 96 5.74 6.05 4.32
N GLU A 97 6.35 6.35 3.16
CA GLU A 97 6.30 7.69 2.59
C GLU A 97 4.87 8.06 2.15
N LEU A 98 4.11 7.12 1.58
CA LEU A 98 2.69 7.33 1.26
C LEU A 98 1.88 7.69 2.52
N VAL A 99 2.01 6.91 3.59
CA VAL A 99 1.29 7.17 4.86
C VAL A 99 1.68 8.53 5.43
N ARG A 100 2.98 8.84 5.50
CA ARG A 100 3.49 10.15 5.96
C ARG A 100 2.89 11.30 5.16
N GLN A 101 2.79 11.14 3.84
CA GLN A 101 2.16 12.14 2.99
C GLN A 101 0.66 12.25 3.30
N CYS A 102 -0.06 11.15 3.52
CA CYS A 102 -1.49 11.19 3.84
C CYS A 102 -1.79 11.84 5.19
N ASP A 103 -0.97 11.64 6.21
CA ASP A 103 -1.16 12.21 7.56
C ASP A 103 -0.80 13.71 7.68
N GLY A 104 -0.17 14.26 6.64
CA GLY A 104 0.38 15.62 6.65
C GLY A 104 1.72 15.66 7.38
N GLU A 105 2.62 16.54 6.94
CA GLU A 105 3.86 16.84 7.66
C GLU A 105 3.48 17.42 9.03
N ARG A 106 3.42 16.55 10.05
CA ARG A 106 3.25 16.96 11.43
C ARG A 106 4.56 17.52 11.98
#